data_AF-A0A941CM32-F1
#
_entry.id   AF-A0A941CM32-F1
#
_cell.length_a   1.000
_cell.length_b   1.000
_cell.length_c   1.000
_cell.angle_alpha   90.00
_cell.angle_beta   90.00
_cell.angle_gamma   90.00
#
_symmetry.space_group_name_H-M   'P 1'
#
loop_
_entity.id
_entity.type
_entity.pdbx_description
1 polymer ?
#
loop_
_entity_poly.entity_id
_entity_poly.type
_entity_poly.pdbx_seq_one_letter_code
_entity_poly.pdbx_strand_id
1 'polypeptide(L)'
;MKRLLVLLLPVLLLFSACTAKDTPPGETPTESPGETPVETPAETPSETPVSLEDFQKLTVTAKDPLELLPKLESLLKEGGEGDHDAAMMAYLQYLRTYSFMGVQDEYLQFNKLEPYFMYNEAEGSDVLQVEKIPAGELKDLYDRFAKMGYTFARVEGSVMPQIDFSFVDQHKEALSPGMIAYGAFKQLDSDRLWASDGGLRIPVKELGERVAQGEKLLQEHSADLLPAVKDDALRTFQNYFRVYLVGLVNTPVIIEGKIRPEVQTAYEDFLKNHPETESAKILARYYSELNGAGFAAPYEENSSESILRFRTRMEKLVQDVTGKFGTLKDPVTYGKTSVNLHLRTNPDLTSEVLYTIPAGTVVKIWMLYSGWVQVETAGWYGYSREEYLTPVTLGPQYRMTLQNLNLRESPSLTSPVLIVLPAQTLVELEKEEGEWGKTTYGGKTGYLFLEYLGTP
;
A
#
# COMPACT_ATOMS: atom_id res chain seq x y z
N MET A 1 -13.83 60.09 -7.70
CA MET A 1 -14.27 60.80 -6.47
C MET A 1 -13.79 60.00 -5.26
N LYS A 2 -13.22 60.72 -4.29
CA LYS A 2 -12.83 60.34 -2.91
C LYS A 2 -11.79 59.22 -2.73
N ARG A 3 -10.54 59.68 -2.71
CA ARG A 3 -9.41 59.16 -1.91
C ARG A 3 -9.75 59.27 -0.42
N LEU A 4 -9.37 58.29 0.40
CA LEU A 4 -9.20 58.48 1.84
C LEU A 4 -7.71 58.28 2.16
N LEU A 5 -7.14 59.38 2.64
CA LEU A 5 -5.79 59.57 3.16
C LEU A 5 -5.91 59.57 4.70
N VAL A 6 -4.76 59.54 5.41
CA VAL A 6 -4.56 59.96 6.83
C VAL A 6 -4.64 58.78 7.84
N LEU A 7 -3.70 58.50 8.78
CA LEU A 7 -2.53 59.21 9.33
C LEU A 7 -1.55 58.18 9.94
N LEU A 8 -0.25 58.42 9.77
CA LEU A 8 0.88 57.81 10.48
C LEU A 8 1.24 58.74 11.66
N LEU A 9 1.43 58.24 12.88
CA LEU A 9 2.11 59.00 13.94
C LEU A 9 3.02 58.09 14.78
N PRO A 10 4.31 58.45 14.96
CA PRO A 10 5.26 57.70 15.78
C PRO A 10 5.23 58.20 17.23
N VAL A 11 5.42 57.30 18.19
CA VAL A 11 5.71 57.65 19.58
C VAL A 11 7.17 57.30 19.85
N LEU A 12 7.96 58.35 20.09
CA LEU A 12 9.31 58.35 20.62
C LEU A 12 9.29 59.17 21.92
N LEU A 13 10.28 58.95 22.81
CA LEU A 13 10.60 59.63 24.08
C LEU A 13 10.22 58.79 25.33
N LEU A 14 11.07 58.53 26.33
CA LEU A 14 12.32 59.15 26.79
C LEU A 14 13.19 58.16 27.60
N PHE A 15 14.50 58.40 27.56
CA PHE A 15 15.49 57.88 28.50
C PHE A 15 15.31 58.47 29.91
N SER A 16 15.56 57.65 30.93
CA SER A 16 16.03 58.13 32.24
C SER A 16 17.31 57.38 32.60
N ALA A 17 18.42 58.11 32.47
CA ALA A 17 19.69 57.78 33.07
C ALA A 17 19.68 58.14 34.55
N CYS A 18 20.26 57.29 35.40
CA CYS A 18 20.78 57.70 36.70
C CYS A 18 22.28 57.38 36.74
N THR A 19 23.02 58.38 37.18
CA THR A 19 24.46 58.57 37.13
C THR A 19 25.24 57.86 38.24
N ALA A 20 26.36 57.26 37.82
CA ALA A 20 27.71 57.21 38.40
C ALA A 20 27.97 57.56 39.88
N LYS A 21 28.83 56.74 40.50
CA LYS A 21 29.94 57.22 41.34
C LYS A 21 31.21 56.44 41.02
N ASP A 22 32.22 57.17 40.57
CA ASP A 22 33.60 56.73 40.35
C ASP A 22 34.39 56.58 41.66
N THR A 23 35.23 55.56 41.76
CA THR A 23 36.50 55.59 42.52
C THR A 23 37.45 54.51 41.96
N PRO A 24 38.69 54.83 41.53
CA PRO A 24 39.71 53.85 41.14
C PRO A 24 40.83 53.74 42.22
N PRO A 25 41.85 52.89 42.04
CA PRO A 25 41.87 51.46 42.25
C PRO A 25 42.75 51.06 43.47
N GLY A 26 42.36 50.03 44.21
CA GLY A 26 43.20 49.40 45.24
C GLY A 26 43.84 48.12 44.72
N GLU A 27 45.16 48.06 44.75
CA GLU A 27 45.97 46.89 44.42
C GLU A 27 45.74 45.75 45.43
N THR A 28 45.51 44.54 44.93
CA THR A 28 45.61 43.28 45.69
C THR A 28 45.92 42.12 44.72
N PRO A 29 46.47 40.99 45.21
CA PRO A 29 47.69 40.40 44.68
C PRO A 29 47.43 39.28 43.67
N THR A 30 48.47 38.96 42.90
CA THR A 30 48.54 37.91 41.90
C THR A 30 48.20 36.52 42.49
N GLU A 31 47.06 35.96 42.11
CA GLU A 31 46.76 34.53 42.24
C GLU A 31 47.23 33.77 40.99
N SER A 32 47.82 32.60 41.22
CA SER A 32 48.28 31.65 40.21
C SER A 32 47.10 31.08 39.42
N PRO A 33 47.23 30.71 38.13
CA PRO A 33 46.10 30.20 37.35
C PRO A 33 45.67 28.83 37.90
N GLY A 34 44.42 28.74 38.36
CA GLY A 34 43.76 27.47 38.63
C GLY A 34 43.51 26.73 37.31
N GLU A 35 43.83 25.44 37.30
CA GLU A 35 43.55 24.54 36.19
C GLU A 35 42.06 24.57 35.84
N THR A 36 41.77 24.79 34.57
CA THR A 36 40.42 24.62 34.02
C THR A 36 40.08 23.13 34.10
N PRO A 37 38.95 22.73 34.72
CA PRO A 37 38.51 21.34 34.64
C PRO A 37 38.31 20.99 33.17
N VAL A 38 39.00 19.95 32.70
CA VAL A 38 38.66 19.30 31.44
C VAL A 38 37.26 18.73 31.62
N GLU A 39 36.27 19.34 30.97
CA GLU A 39 34.95 18.72 30.82
C GLU A 39 35.13 17.44 30.01
N THR A 40 35.09 16.31 30.72
CA THR A 40 34.82 15.00 30.10
C THR A 40 33.53 15.14 29.30
N PRO A 41 33.49 14.75 28.00
CA PRO A 41 32.25 14.72 27.25
C PRO A 41 31.23 13.92 28.05
N ALA A 42 30.08 14.54 28.35
CA ALA A 42 28.97 13.84 28.97
C ALA A 42 28.66 12.61 28.12
N GLU A 43 28.82 11.42 28.69
CA GLU A 43 28.27 10.20 28.11
C GLU A 43 26.77 10.46 27.90
N THR A 44 26.32 10.32 26.66
CA THR A 44 24.90 10.27 26.32
C THR A 44 24.25 9.27 27.29
N PRO A 45 23.15 9.62 27.98
CA PRO A 45 22.53 8.70 28.91
C PRO A 45 22.22 7.41 28.16
N SER A 46 22.79 6.29 28.62
CA SER A 46 22.40 4.96 28.16
C SER A 46 20.90 4.84 28.45
N GLU A 47 20.07 5.06 27.45
CA GLU A 47 18.66 4.69 27.53
C GLU A 47 18.63 3.20 27.88
N THR A 48 17.84 2.83 28.88
CA THR A 48 17.58 1.41 29.18
C THR A 48 17.18 0.69 27.89
N PRO A 49 17.74 -0.51 27.62
CA PRO A 49 17.38 -1.31 26.46
C PRO A 49 15.86 -1.43 26.34
N VAL A 50 15.30 -1.00 25.21
CA VAL A 50 13.86 -1.12 24.97
C VAL A 50 13.58 -2.57 24.61
N SER A 51 12.62 -3.23 25.30
CA SER A 51 12.21 -4.58 24.91
C SER A 51 11.42 -4.57 23.60
N LEU A 52 11.42 -5.67 22.84
CA LEU A 52 10.61 -5.78 21.62
C LEU A 52 9.12 -5.49 21.89
N GLU A 53 8.59 -5.99 23.02
CA GLU A 53 7.20 -5.77 23.40
C GLU A 53 6.89 -4.29 23.64
N ASP A 54 7.80 -3.58 24.32
CA ASP A 54 7.64 -2.14 24.55
C ASP A 54 7.77 -1.34 23.26
N PHE A 55 8.68 -1.72 22.36
CA PHE A 55 8.81 -1.11 21.04
C PHE A 55 7.54 -1.28 20.22
N GLN A 56 6.94 -2.48 20.19
CA GLN A 56 5.68 -2.74 19.51
C GLN A 56 4.50 -1.95 20.10
N LYS A 57 4.51 -1.67 21.41
CA LYS A 57 3.51 -0.76 22.01
C LYS A 57 3.73 0.68 21.57
N LEU A 58 4.98 1.12 21.49
CA LEU A 58 5.34 2.46 21.03
C LEU A 58 4.96 2.70 19.57
N THR A 59 5.07 1.70 18.70
CA THR A 59 4.63 1.83 17.29
C THR A 59 3.12 2.10 17.16
N VAL A 60 2.32 1.93 18.22
CA VAL A 60 0.89 2.27 18.19
C VAL A 60 0.63 3.72 18.60
N THR A 61 1.50 4.32 19.42
CA THR A 61 1.26 5.62 20.06
C THR A 61 2.18 6.73 19.57
N ALA A 62 3.33 6.40 19.00
CA ALA A 62 4.31 7.35 18.48
C ALA A 62 3.70 8.23 17.39
N LYS A 63 3.98 9.54 17.46
CA LYS A 63 3.45 10.52 16.51
C LYS A 63 4.39 10.81 15.35
N ASP A 64 5.67 10.47 15.50
CA ASP A 64 6.72 10.73 14.53
C ASP A 64 7.67 9.51 14.44
N PRO A 65 8.00 8.99 13.24
CA PRO A 65 8.96 7.89 13.09
C PRO A 65 10.34 8.16 13.69
N LEU A 66 10.76 9.42 13.82
CA LEU A 66 12.04 9.78 14.45
C LEU A 66 12.05 9.53 15.97
N GLU A 67 10.90 9.38 16.63
CA GLU A 67 10.82 8.94 18.03
C GLU A 67 11.13 7.44 18.18
N LEU A 68 10.86 6.65 17.13
CA LEU A 68 11.04 5.21 17.11
C LEU A 68 12.43 4.81 16.61
N LEU A 69 13.01 5.58 15.68
CA LEU A 69 14.27 5.22 15.01
C LEU A 69 15.43 4.91 15.99
N PRO A 70 15.73 5.73 17.01
CA PRO A 70 16.79 5.40 17.97
C PRO A 70 16.51 4.12 18.77
N LYS A 71 15.23 3.81 19.01
CA LYS A 71 14.81 2.60 19.75
C LYS A 71 14.94 1.35 18.90
N LEU A 72 14.60 1.46 17.61
CA LEU A 72 14.88 0.42 16.62
C LEU A 72 16.38 0.15 16.56
N GLU A 73 17.20 1.20 16.42
CA GLU A 73 18.67 1.06 16.33
C GLU A 73 19.29 0.42 17.60
N SER A 74 18.74 0.71 18.78
CA SER A 74 19.14 0.05 20.03
C SER A 74 18.76 -1.42 20.02
N LEU A 75 17.52 -1.75 19.62
CA LEU A 75 17.05 -3.14 19.50
C LEU A 75 17.88 -3.96 18.52
N LEU A 76 18.23 -3.40 17.37
CA LEU A 76 19.05 -4.07 16.35
C LEU A 76 20.51 -4.32 16.79
N LYS A 77 20.97 -3.64 17.85
CA LYS A 77 22.31 -3.85 18.44
C LYS A 77 22.31 -4.84 19.59
N GLU A 78 21.23 -4.88 20.37
CA GLU A 78 21.20 -5.55 21.68
C GLU A 78 20.26 -6.77 21.73
N GLY A 79 19.38 -6.94 20.74
CA GLY A 79 18.41 -8.03 20.67
C GLY A 79 18.98 -9.35 20.11
N GLY A 80 18.11 -10.36 20.03
CA GLY A 80 18.37 -11.56 19.24
C GLY A 80 17.92 -11.38 17.79
N GLU A 81 18.48 -12.17 16.86
CA GLU A 81 18.14 -12.12 15.42
C GLU A 81 16.63 -12.14 15.13
N GLY A 82 15.86 -12.98 15.84
CA GLY A 82 14.39 -13.01 15.71
C GLY A 82 13.68 -11.75 16.23
N ASP A 83 14.24 -11.11 17.26
CA ASP A 83 13.74 -9.83 17.76
C ASP A 83 14.09 -8.68 16.81
N HIS A 84 15.24 -8.75 16.13
CA HIS A 84 15.67 -7.77 15.14
C HIS A 84 14.71 -7.73 13.94
N ASP A 85 14.39 -8.89 13.37
CA ASP A 85 13.43 -8.99 12.28
C ASP A 85 12.03 -8.50 12.71
N ALA A 86 11.61 -8.84 13.92
CA ALA A 86 10.31 -8.42 14.44
C ALA A 86 10.24 -6.91 14.69
N ALA A 87 11.32 -6.31 15.20
CA ALA A 87 11.43 -4.87 15.38
C ALA A 87 11.45 -4.15 14.03
N MET A 88 12.23 -4.64 13.06
CA MET A 88 12.28 -4.08 11.71
C MET A 88 10.90 -4.16 11.04
N MET A 89 10.21 -5.31 11.10
CA MET A 89 8.88 -5.44 10.52
C MET A 89 7.85 -4.53 11.21
N ALA A 90 7.89 -4.41 12.55
CA ALA A 90 7.02 -3.49 13.27
C ALA A 90 7.26 -2.02 12.86
N TYR A 91 8.52 -1.62 12.65
CA TYR A 91 8.86 -0.30 12.16
C TYR A 91 8.35 -0.07 10.73
N LEU A 92 8.56 -1.00 9.80
CA LEU A 92 8.06 -0.90 8.43
C LEU A 92 6.52 -0.82 8.37
N GLN A 93 5.81 -1.56 9.24
CA GLN A 93 4.35 -1.45 9.38
C GLN A 93 3.92 -0.09 9.93
N TYR A 94 4.67 0.45 10.89
CA TYR A 94 4.46 1.80 11.39
C TYR A 94 4.64 2.84 10.28
N LEU A 95 5.74 2.77 9.53
CA LEU A 95 6.00 3.67 8.39
C LEU A 95 4.87 3.61 7.37
N ARG A 96 4.41 2.41 7.02
CA ARG A 96 3.24 2.26 6.13
C ARG A 96 2.07 3.08 6.68
N THR A 97 1.72 2.91 7.94
CA THR A 97 0.61 3.65 8.57
C THR A 97 0.85 5.16 8.61
N TYR A 98 2.05 5.59 8.97
CA TYR A 98 2.41 7.01 9.07
C TYR A 98 2.35 7.71 7.71
N SER A 99 2.81 7.08 6.63
CA SER A 99 2.72 7.65 5.26
C SER A 99 1.29 7.96 4.80
N PHE A 100 0.29 7.29 5.38
CA PHE A 100 -1.12 7.53 5.07
C PHE A 100 -1.79 8.49 6.05
N MET A 101 -1.48 8.40 7.35
CA MET A 101 -2.23 9.10 8.40
C MET A 101 -1.47 10.25 9.07
N GLY A 102 -0.14 10.16 9.11
CA GLY A 102 0.71 11.05 9.91
C GLY A 102 1.30 12.24 9.15
N VAL A 103 1.14 12.31 7.83
CA VAL A 103 1.80 13.28 6.94
C VAL A 103 0.84 14.33 6.35
N GLN A 104 -0.31 14.52 6.97
CA GLN A 104 -1.40 15.35 6.43
C GLN A 104 -0.99 16.82 6.29
N ASP A 105 -0.17 17.33 7.21
CA ASP A 105 0.31 18.72 7.17
C ASP A 105 1.42 18.91 6.11
N GLU A 106 2.21 17.88 5.83
CA GLU A 106 3.30 17.90 4.83
C GLU A 106 2.84 17.57 3.41
N TYR A 107 1.62 17.06 3.21
CA TYR A 107 1.12 16.58 1.91
C TYR A 107 1.30 17.59 0.77
N LEU A 108 0.92 18.85 0.99
CA LEU A 108 1.07 19.92 0.00
C LEU A 108 2.53 20.28 -0.27
N GLN A 109 3.43 20.04 0.69
CA GLN A 109 4.85 20.29 0.53
C GLN A 109 5.51 19.22 -0.35
N PHE A 110 5.07 17.96 -0.27
CA PHE A 110 5.61 16.89 -1.12
C PHE A 110 5.43 17.19 -2.61
N ASN A 111 4.30 17.78 -3.01
CA ASN A 111 4.06 18.16 -4.40
C ASN A 111 5.07 19.19 -4.94
N LYS A 112 5.80 19.91 -4.07
CA LYS A 112 6.90 20.78 -4.50
C LYS A 112 8.12 20.00 -4.99
N LEU A 113 8.17 18.68 -4.75
CA LEU A 113 9.19 17.78 -5.32
C LEU A 113 8.91 17.42 -6.79
N GLU A 114 7.68 17.65 -7.29
CA GLU A 114 7.25 17.24 -8.64
C GLU A 114 8.21 17.70 -9.76
N PRO A 115 8.73 18.94 -9.77
CA PRO A 115 9.64 19.41 -10.83
C PRO A 115 10.99 18.69 -10.87
N TYR A 116 11.35 17.93 -9.83
CA TYR A 116 12.61 17.19 -9.73
C TYR A 116 12.46 15.73 -10.17
N PHE A 117 11.27 15.28 -10.53
CA PHE A 117 11.08 13.97 -11.16
C PHE A 117 11.42 14.04 -12.64
N MET A 118 12.25 13.11 -13.10
CA MET A 118 12.58 12.96 -14.52
C MET A 118 12.23 11.56 -14.99
N TYR A 119 11.62 11.50 -16.18
CA TYR A 119 11.36 10.22 -16.83
C TYR A 119 12.68 9.58 -17.23
N ASN A 120 12.96 8.41 -16.67
CA ASN A 120 14.08 7.58 -17.05
C ASN A 120 13.60 6.58 -18.11
N GLU A 121 14.09 6.69 -19.34
CA GLU A 121 13.68 5.78 -20.44
C GLU A 121 14.15 4.34 -20.19
N ALA A 122 15.35 4.15 -19.62
CA ALA A 122 15.90 2.82 -19.35
C ALA A 122 15.09 2.10 -18.25
N GLU A 123 14.70 2.86 -17.23
CA GLU A 123 13.85 2.39 -16.14
C GLU A 123 12.38 2.68 -16.43
N GLY A 124 11.97 3.04 -17.65
CA GLY A 124 10.59 3.41 -18.03
C GLY A 124 9.67 4.01 -16.95
N SER A 125 10.19 4.85 -16.06
CA SER A 125 9.51 5.37 -14.87
C SER A 125 10.07 6.72 -14.47
N ASP A 126 9.31 7.43 -13.65
CA ASP A 126 9.73 8.71 -13.10
C ASP A 126 10.64 8.52 -11.89
N VAL A 127 11.82 9.13 -11.95
CA VAL A 127 12.83 9.04 -10.88
C VAL A 127 13.05 10.42 -10.29
N LEU A 128 12.98 10.52 -8.95
CA LEU A 128 13.31 11.75 -8.24
C LEU A 128 14.81 12.02 -8.30
N GLN A 129 15.20 13.16 -8.85
CA GLN A 129 16.59 13.61 -8.96
C GLN A 129 16.97 14.38 -7.69
N VAL A 130 17.26 13.65 -6.62
CA VAL A 130 17.49 14.17 -5.27
C VAL A 130 18.60 15.23 -5.24
N GLU A 131 19.65 15.02 -6.02
CA GLU A 131 20.81 15.91 -6.15
C GLU A 131 20.47 17.28 -6.78
N LYS A 132 19.31 17.38 -7.45
CA LYS A 132 18.83 18.63 -8.06
C LYS A 132 17.92 19.43 -7.14
N ILE A 133 17.51 18.88 -5.99
CA ILE A 133 16.68 19.59 -5.02
C ILE A 133 17.53 20.67 -4.35
N PRO A 134 17.15 21.96 -4.41
CA PRO A 134 17.93 23.06 -3.85
C PRO A 134 17.93 23.02 -2.32
N ALA A 135 19.04 23.45 -1.71
CA ALA A 135 19.14 23.58 -0.26
C ALA A 135 18.05 24.52 0.31
N GLY A 136 17.54 24.18 1.50
CA GLY A 136 16.47 24.88 2.20
C GLY A 136 15.31 23.95 2.58
N GLU A 137 14.15 24.53 2.92
CA GLU A 137 13.02 23.81 3.53
C GLU A 137 12.58 22.55 2.78
N LEU A 138 12.61 22.57 1.43
CA LEU A 138 12.22 21.41 0.62
C LEU A 138 13.23 20.27 0.72
N LYS A 139 14.53 20.58 0.75
CA LYS A 139 15.59 19.59 0.94
C LYS A 139 15.59 19.07 2.37
N ASP A 140 15.36 19.93 3.36
CA ASP A 140 15.24 19.55 4.76
C ASP A 140 14.04 18.60 4.99
N LEU A 141 12.92 18.87 4.31
CA LEU A 141 11.76 17.97 4.30
C LEU A 141 12.11 16.62 3.70
N TYR A 142 12.73 16.61 2.52
CA TYR A 142 13.16 15.36 1.88
C TYR A 142 14.13 14.58 2.79
N ASP A 143 15.15 15.23 3.34
CA ASP A 143 16.16 14.59 4.20
C ASP A 143 15.57 14.05 5.49
N ARG A 144 14.58 14.75 6.07
CA ARG A 144 13.83 14.26 7.23
C ARG A 144 13.12 12.95 6.91
N PHE A 145 12.41 12.87 5.78
CA PHE A 145 11.68 11.67 5.35
C PHE A 145 12.62 10.54 4.93
N ALA A 146 13.72 10.86 4.23
CA ALA A 146 14.77 9.90 3.90
C ALA A 146 15.37 9.26 5.15
N LYS A 147 15.62 10.06 6.19
CA LYS A 147 16.10 9.56 7.49
C LYS A 147 15.11 8.59 8.16
N MET A 148 13.80 8.77 7.95
CA MET A 148 12.77 7.86 8.47
C MET A 148 12.65 6.56 7.66
N GLY A 149 13.36 6.41 6.53
CA GLY A 149 13.22 5.27 5.63
C GLY A 149 12.17 5.47 4.53
N TYR A 150 11.89 6.71 4.11
CA TYR A 150 11.06 6.99 2.94
C TYR A 150 11.87 7.47 1.74
N THR A 151 11.39 7.12 0.56
CA THR A 151 11.64 7.85 -0.68
C THR A 151 10.31 8.45 -1.17
N PHE A 152 10.29 9.05 -2.36
CA PHE A 152 9.09 9.66 -2.92
C PHE A 152 8.81 9.15 -4.33
N ALA A 153 7.54 8.95 -4.64
CA ALA A 153 7.09 8.58 -5.96
C ALA A 153 5.92 9.43 -6.43
N ARG A 154 5.77 9.55 -7.75
CA ARG A 154 4.59 10.13 -8.38
C ARG A 154 3.51 9.06 -8.49
N VAL A 155 2.38 9.28 -7.84
CA VAL A 155 1.21 8.41 -7.90
C VAL A 155 -0.01 9.30 -8.15
N GLU A 156 -0.75 9.01 -9.22
CA GLU A 156 -2.05 9.64 -9.51
C GLU A 156 -2.02 11.19 -9.50
N GLY A 157 -0.96 11.77 -10.06
CA GLY A 157 -0.80 13.22 -10.18
C GLY A 157 -0.32 13.91 -8.90
N SER A 158 0.03 13.17 -7.85
CA SER A 158 0.59 13.69 -6.61
C SER A 158 1.94 13.04 -6.29
N VAL A 159 2.77 13.73 -5.50
CA VAL A 159 4.00 13.16 -4.94
C VAL A 159 3.70 12.62 -3.55
N MET A 160 3.97 11.33 -3.34
CA MET A 160 3.69 10.62 -2.09
C MET A 160 4.98 10.05 -1.49
N PRO A 161 5.15 10.08 -0.16
CA PRO A 161 6.19 9.29 0.49
C PRO A 161 5.86 7.80 0.35
N GLN A 162 6.88 7.01 0.02
CA GLN A 162 6.81 5.54 -0.03
C GLN A 162 7.97 4.97 0.76
N ILE A 163 7.78 3.82 1.41
CA ILE A 163 8.87 3.18 2.16
C ILE A 163 10.01 2.86 1.19
N ASP A 164 11.22 3.30 1.51
CA ASP A 164 12.43 2.93 0.82
C ASP A 164 12.98 1.65 1.44
N PHE A 165 12.77 0.52 0.78
CA PHE A 165 13.20 -0.77 1.32
C PHE A 165 14.73 -0.97 1.27
N SER A 166 15.49 -0.07 0.65
CA SER A 166 16.95 -0.03 0.84
C SER A 166 17.32 0.21 2.32
N PHE A 167 16.41 0.77 3.12
CA PHE A 167 16.52 0.86 4.57
C PHE A 167 16.77 -0.51 5.23
N VAL A 168 16.21 -1.59 4.70
CA VAL A 168 16.47 -2.96 5.20
C VAL A 168 17.92 -3.36 4.90
N ASP A 169 18.43 -3.09 3.69
CA ASP A 169 19.83 -3.37 3.33
C ASP A 169 20.82 -2.57 4.18
N GLN A 170 20.50 -1.32 4.53
CA GLN A 170 21.31 -0.48 5.42
C GLN A 170 21.50 -1.10 6.82
N HIS A 171 20.59 -1.99 7.24
CA HIS A 171 20.61 -2.67 8.55
C HIS A 171 20.91 -4.16 8.45
N LYS A 172 21.32 -4.67 7.27
CA LYS A 172 21.44 -6.11 7.01
C LYS A 172 22.35 -6.89 7.97
N GLU A 173 23.36 -6.24 8.53
CA GLU A 173 24.30 -6.88 9.47
C GLU A 173 23.61 -7.37 10.76
N ALA A 174 22.43 -6.82 11.07
CA ALA A 174 21.63 -7.22 12.23
C ALA A 174 20.47 -8.18 11.89
N LEU A 175 20.14 -8.35 10.61
CA LEU A 175 18.90 -9.01 10.18
C LEU A 175 19.15 -10.44 9.70
N SER A 176 18.10 -11.27 9.76
CA SER A 176 18.20 -12.63 9.23
C SER A 176 18.33 -12.65 7.70
N PRO A 177 18.89 -13.72 7.11
CA PRO A 177 18.92 -13.90 5.66
C PRO A 177 17.53 -13.77 5.01
N GLY A 178 16.49 -14.31 5.65
CA GLY A 178 15.12 -14.21 5.17
C GLY A 178 14.59 -12.77 5.15
N MET A 179 14.89 -11.99 6.18
CA MET A 179 14.49 -10.58 6.24
C MET A 179 15.26 -9.71 5.23
N ILE A 180 16.54 -10.00 5.00
CA ILE A 180 17.35 -9.35 3.95
C ILE A 180 16.76 -9.67 2.57
N ALA A 181 16.43 -10.94 2.30
CA ALA A 181 15.83 -11.36 1.05
C ALA A 181 14.43 -10.74 0.84
N TYR A 182 13.63 -10.64 1.91
CA TYR A 182 12.36 -9.90 1.89
C TYR A 182 12.56 -8.42 1.57
N GLY A 183 13.53 -7.75 2.21
CA GLY A 183 13.88 -6.36 1.94
C GLY A 183 14.23 -6.15 0.47
N ALA A 184 15.10 -6.99 -0.09
CA ALA A 184 15.46 -6.95 -1.51
C ALA A 184 14.25 -7.17 -2.44
N PHE A 185 13.36 -8.10 -2.12
CA PHE A 185 12.13 -8.34 -2.89
C PHE A 185 11.19 -7.14 -2.86
N LYS A 186 11.01 -6.49 -1.70
CA LYS A 186 10.18 -5.30 -1.57
C LYS A 186 10.84 -4.05 -2.14
N GLN A 187 12.17 -4.00 -2.20
CA GLN A 187 12.92 -2.92 -2.84
C GLN A 187 12.61 -2.81 -4.33
N LEU A 188 12.24 -3.91 -5.00
CA LEU A 188 11.72 -3.85 -6.38
C LEU A 188 10.57 -2.83 -6.51
N ASP A 189 9.69 -2.71 -5.51
CA ASP A 189 8.58 -1.76 -5.51
C ASP A 189 9.02 -0.32 -5.20
N SER A 190 9.96 -0.13 -4.28
CA SER A 190 10.43 1.21 -3.89
C SER A 190 11.38 1.83 -4.90
N ASP A 191 12.18 1.03 -5.59
CA ASP A 191 13.05 1.50 -6.68
C ASP A 191 12.20 1.88 -7.90
N ARG A 192 11.22 1.02 -8.23
CA ARG A 192 10.35 1.21 -9.38
C ARG A 192 8.97 0.64 -9.13
N LEU A 193 8.00 1.54 -8.96
CA LEU A 193 6.58 1.18 -8.90
C LEU A 193 6.21 0.32 -10.11
N TRP A 194 5.61 -0.84 -9.86
CA TRP A 194 5.22 -1.76 -10.92
C TRP A 194 3.82 -1.45 -11.49
N ALA A 195 2.96 -0.78 -10.72
CA ALA A 195 1.62 -0.40 -11.14
C ALA A 195 1.13 0.88 -10.46
N SER A 196 0.36 1.69 -11.18
CA SER A 196 -0.41 2.82 -10.63
C SER A 196 -1.50 3.25 -11.62
N ASP A 197 -2.59 3.85 -11.14
CA ASP A 197 -3.77 4.19 -11.95
C ASP A 197 -4.22 3.00 -12.82
N GLY A 198 -4.41 1.84 -12.19
CA GLY A 198 -4.91 0.62 -12.86
C GLY A 198 -4.07 0.13 -14.05
N GLY A 199 -2.81 0.54 -14.19
CA GLY A 199 -1.92 0.15 -15.29
C GLY A 199 -0.51 -0.17 -14.84
N LEU A 200 0.17 -1.04 -15.59
CA LEU A 200 1.58 -1.38 -15.37
C LEU A 200 2.47 -0.18 -15.68
N ARG A 201 3.44 0.06 -14.81
CA ARG A 201 4.53 1.05 -14.96
C ARG A 201 5.87 0.40 -15.29
N ILE A 202 5.89 -0.93 -15.36
CA ILE A 202 7.01 -1.75 -15.78
C ILE A 202 6.62 -2.57 -17.02
N PRO A 203 7.60 -3.00 -17.85
CA PRO A 203 7.34 -3.96 -18.91
C PRO A 203 6.75 -5.27 -18.36
N VAL A 204 5.88 -5.94 -19.12
CA VAL A 204 5.29 -7.23 -18.73
C VAL A 204 6.37 -8.27 -18.41
N LYS A 205 7.47 -8.27 -19.18
CA LYS A 205 8.63 -9.14 -18.93
C LYS A 205 9.24 -8.91 -17.54
N GLU A 206 9.39 -7.66 -17.12
CA GLU A 206 9.91 -7.35 -15.78
C GLU A 206 8.95 -7.84 -14.69
N LEU A 207 7.63 -7.70 -14.88
CA LEU A 207 6.66 -8.27 -13.96
C LEU A 207 6.84 -9.79 -13.81
N GLY A 208 7.14 -10.49 -14.92
CA GLY A 208 7.52 -11.91 -14.89
C GLY A 208 8.76 -12.16 -14.02
N GLU A 209 9.83 -11.38 -14.17
CA GLU A 209 11.02 -11.50 -13.31
C GLU A 209 10.68 -11.27 -11.82
N ARG A 210 9.75 -10.37 -11.50
CA ARG A 210 9.28 -10.16 -10.11
C ARG A 210 8.45 -11.34 -9.59
N VAL A 211 7.68 -12.03 -10.45
CA VAL A 211 7.00 -13.29 -10.11
C VAL A 211 8.03 -14.35 -9.72
N ALA A 212 9.08 -14.54 -10.52
CA ALA A 212 10.14 -15.51 -10.22
C ALA A 212 10.87 -15.18 -8.91
N GLN A 213 11.17 -13.90 -8.66
CA GLN A 213 11.82 -13.45 -7.42
C GLN A 213 10.95 -13.67 -6.19
N GLY A 214 9.64 -13.39 -6.26
CA GLY A 214 8.71 -13.65 -5.17
C GLY A 214 8.57 -15.14 -4.85
N GLU A 215 8.52 -15.98 -5.89
CA GLU A 215 8.51 -17.43 -5.70
C GLU A 215 9.82 -17.92 -5.07
N LYS A 216 10.97 -17.45 -5.57
CA LYS A 216 12.29 -17.82 -5.04
C LYS A 216 12.44 -17.46 -3.57
N LEU A 217 12.07 -16.24 -3.18
CA LEU A 217 12.05 -15.80 -1.77
C LEU A 217 11.28 -16.80 -0.91
N LEU A 218 10.08 -17.18 -1.33
CA LEU A 218 9.24 -18.10 -0.56
C LEU A 218 9.76 -19.54 -0.61
N GLN A 219 10.38 -19.99 -1.70
CA GLN A 219 11.00 -21.31 -1.77
C GLN A 219 12.19 -21.45 -0.82
N GLU A 220 13.05 -20.42 -0.78
CA GLU A 220 14.30 -20.44 -0.02
C GLU A 220 14.08 -20.07 1.46
N HIS A 221 13.15 -19.15 1.75
CA HIS A 221 13.03 -18.51 3.06
C HIS A 221 11.68 -18.70 3.79
N SER A 222 10.73 -19.51 3.27
CA SER A 222 9.41 -19.66 3.89
C SER A 222 9.41 -20.21 5.33
N ALA A 223 10.49 -20.87 5.76
CA ALA A 223 10.59 -21.54 7.07
C ALA A 223 11.19 -20.64 8.16
N ASP A 224 12.05 -19.72 7.76
CA ASP A 224 12.78 -18.75 8.59
C ASP A 224 12.08 -17.37 8.64
N LEU A 225 11.22 -17.04 7.67
CA LEU A 225 10.44 -15.81 7.71
C LEU A 225 9.43 -15.78 8.87
N LEU A 226 9.38 -14.65 9.57
CA LEU A 226 8.30 -14.33 10.50
C LEU A 226 6.93 -14.40 9.79
N PRO A 227 5.85 -14.84 10.47
CA PRO A 227 4.54 -14.99 9.84
C PRO A 227 4.04 -13.73 9.12
N ALA A 228 4.19 -12.56 9.73
CA ALA A 228 3.74 -11.29 9.13
C ALA A 228 4.56 -10.91 7.88
N VAL A 229 5.86 -11.21 7.87
CA VAL A 229 6.74 -10.95 6.72
C VAL A 229 6.40 -11.92 5.58
N LYS A 230 6.22 -13.20 5.92
CA LYS A 230 5.79 -14.23 4.98
C LYS A 230 4.44 -13.90 4.35
N ASP A 231 3.47 -13.45 5.12
CA ASP A 231 2.14 -13.09 4.62
C ASP A 231 2.20 -11.88 3.66
N ASP A 232 3.02 -10.85 3.94
CA ASP A 232 3.20 -9.70 3.03
C ASP A 232 3.94 -10.11 1.74
N ALA A 233 4.98 -10.93 1.85
CA ALA A 233 5.71 -11.48 0.71
C ALA A 233 4.80 -12.34 -0.19
N LEU A 234 4.03 -13.25 0.41
CA LEU A 234 3.09 -14.12 -0.28
C LEU A 234 2.00 -13.32 -0.98
N ARG A 235 1.47 -12.28 -0.35
CA ARG A 235 0.49 -11.37 -0.95
C ARG A 235 1.06 -10.60 -2.13
N THR A 236 2.29 -10.10 -2.01
CA THR A 236 2.98 -9.39 -3.09
C THR A 236 3.23 -10.33 -4.28
N PHE A 237 3.75 -11.53 -4.03
CA PHE A 237 3.94 -12.57 -5.05
C PHE A 237 2.61 -12.94 -5.75
N GLN A 238 1.55 -13.19 -4.97
CA GLN A 238 0.21 -13.49 -5.50
C GLN A 238 -0.30 -12.37 -6.41
N ASN A 239 -0.11 -11.11 -6.01
CA ASN A 239 -0.53 -9.95 -6.79
C ASN A 239 0.23 -9.85 -8.12
N TYR A 240 1.56 -10.00 -8.10
CA TYR A 240 2.35 -10.02 -9.33
C TYR A 240 1.89 -11.12 -10.26
N PHE A 241 1.75 -12.35 -9.75
CA PHE A 241 1.43 -13.50 -10.59
C PHE A 241 0.02 -13.41 -11.17
N ARG A 242 -0.95 -12.96 -10.36
CA ARG A 242 -2.31 -12.68 -10.83
C ARG A 242 -2.30 -11.67 -11.97
N VAL A 243 -1.67 -10.51 -11.77
CA VAL A 243 -1.61 -9.44 -12.79
C VAL A 243 -0.83 -9.88 -14.02
N TYR A 244 0.21 -10.70 -13.85
CA TYR A 244 0.96 -11.25 -14.97
C TYR A 244 0.06 -12.10 -15.89
N LEU A 245 -0.88 -12.86 -15.32
CA LEU A 245 -1.82 -13.70 -16.07
C LEU A 245 -3.02 -12.95 -16.67
N VAL A 246 -3.54 -11.95 -15.96
CA VAL A 246 -4.84 -11.31 -16.30
C VAL A 246 -4.77 -9.83 -16.65
N GLY A 247 -3.62 -9.19 -16.45
CA GLY A 247 -3.40 -7.76 -16.67
C GLY A 247 -4.11 -6.86 -15.67
N LEU A 248 -4.04 -5.56 -15.95
CA LEU A 248 -4.80 -4.52 -15.24
C LEU A 248 -5.76 -3.82 -16.20
N VAL A 249 -6.67 -2.99 -15.69
CA VAL A 249 -7.71 -2.33 -16.49
C VAL A 249 -7.12 -1.43 -17.58
N ASN A 250 -6.09 -0.64 -17.25
CA ASN A 250 -5.43 0.28 -18.18
C ASN A 250 -4.26 -0.36 -18.93
N THR A 251 -3.84 -1.57 -18.54
CA THR A 251 -2.86 -2.38 -19.27
C THR A 251 -3.34 -3.83 -19.35
N PRO A 252 -4.40 -4.11 -20.13
CA PRO A 252 -4.97 -5.44 -20.22
C PRO A 252 -4.00 -6.38 -20.96
N VAL A 253 -4.07 -7.68 -20.66
CA VAL A 253 -3.31 -8.70 -21.41
C VAL A 253 -3.92 -9.01 -22.77
N ILE A 254 -5.19 -8.64 -22.97
CA ILE A 254 -5.98 -8.90 -24.18
C ILE A 254 -6.51 -7.59 -24.74
N ILE A 255 -6.36 -7.42 -26.05
CA ILE A 255 -6.93 -6.30 -26.83
C ILE A 255 -7.51 -6.90 -28.10
N GLU A 256 -8.73 -6.49 -28.46
CA GLU A 256 -9.42 -6.94 -29.69
C GLU A 256 -9.49 -8.46 -29.85
N GLY A 257 -9.80 -9.16 -28.74
CA GLY A 257 -10.00 -10.60 -28.70
C GLY A 257 -8.71 -11.41 -28.77
N LYS A 258 -7.54 -10.80 -28.61
CA LYS A 258 -6.24 -11.49 -28.69
C LYS A 258 -5.30 -11.12 -27.57
N ILE A 259 -4.53 -12.11 -27.11
CA ILE A 259 -3.40 -11.87 -26.21
C ILE A 259 -2.40 -10.97 -26.93
N ARG A 260 -2.00 -9.88 -26.27
CA ARG A 260 -1.05 -8.91 -26.83
C ARG A 260 0.32 -9.57 -27.12
N PRO A 261 0.99 -9.26 -28.25
CA PRO A 261 2.28 -9.86 -28.62
C PRO A 261 3.37 -9.75 -27.55
N GLU A 262 3.44 -8.62 -26.84
CA GLU A 262 4.37 -8.37 -25.75
C GLU A 262 4.12 -9.26 -24.53
N VAL A 263 2.87 -9.67 -24.29
CA VAL A 263 2.51 -10.64 -23.24
C VAL A 263 2.93 -12.05 -23.66
N GLN A 264 2.70 -12.41 -24.93
CA GLN A 264 3.16 -13.70 -25.48
C GLN A 264 4.69 -13.82 -25.35
N THR A 265 5.41 -12.77 -25.77
CA THR A 265 6.87 -12.70 -25.66
C THR A 265 7.33 -12.80 -24.20
N ALA A 266 6.67 -12.10 -23.28
CA ALA A 266 7.00 -12.19 -21.86
C ALA A 266 6.78 -13.61 -21.31
N TYR A 267 5.69 -14.28 -21.69
CA TYR A 267 5.43 -15.67 -21.29
C TYR A 267 6.50 -16.63 -21.82
N GLU A 268 6.89 -16.51 -23.09
CA GLU A 268 7.97 -17.31 -23.68
C GLU A 268 9.29 -17.10 -22.95
N ASP A 269 9.66 -15.84 -22.69
CA ASP A 269 10.87 -15.50 -21.94
C ASP A 269 10.84 -16.08 -20.53
N PHE A 270 9.70 -15.97 -19.82
CA PHE A 270 9.56 -16.51 -18.47
C PHE A 270 9.69 -18.05 -18.46
N LEU A 271 9.03 -18.74 -19.39
CA LEU A 271 9.12 -20.20 -19.52
C LEU A 271 10.53 -20.68 -19.86
N LYS A 272 11.28 -19.88 -20.62
CA LYS A 272 12.67 -20.17 -20.99
C LYS A 272 13.64 -19.94 -19.83
N ASN A 273 13.46 -18.84 -19.10
CA ASN A 273 14.44 -18.38 -18.11
C ASN A 273 14.20 -18.94 -16.71
N HIS A 274 12.96 -19.27 -16.35
CA HIS A 274 12.57 -19.77 -15.03
C HIS A 274 11.84 -21.13 -15.06
N PRO A 275 12.26 -22.10 -15.89
CA PRO A 275 11.48 -23.34 -16.16
C PRO A 275 11.26 -24.22 -14.91
N GLU A 276 12.09 -24.09 -13.89
CA GLU A 276 12.03 -24.86 -12.65
C GLU A 276 10.92 -24.42 -11.70
N THR A 277 10.45 -23.17 -11.82
CA THR A 277 9.45 -22.58 -10.94
C THR A 277 8.07 -23.25 -11.10
N GLU A 278 7.29 -23.29 -10.03
CA GLU A 278 5.89 -23.72 -10.05
C GLU A 278 5.02 -22.76 -10.87
N SER A 279 5.33 -21.46 -10.83
CA SER A 279 4.73 -20.46 -11.71
C SER A 279 4.94 -20.82 -13.17
N ALA A 280 6.15 -21.22 -13.59
CA ALA A 280 6.42 -21.61 -14.97
C ALA A 280 5.71 -22.90 -15.36
N LYS A 281 5.62 -23.89 -14.47
CA LYS A 281 4.89 -25.14 -14.73
C LYS A 281 3.40 -24.89 -14.97
N ILE A 282 2.80 -23.96 -14.22
CA ILE A 282 1.40 -23.55 -14.40
C ILE A 282 1.23 -22.71 -15.67
N LEU A 283 2.12 -21.74 -15.88
CA LEU A 283 2.12 -20.89 -17.07
C LEU A 283 2.30 -21.73 -18.35
N ALA A 284 3.13 -22.78 -18.34
CA ALA A 284 3.36 -23.64 -19.50
C ALA A 284 2.08 -24.31 -19.97
N ARG A 285 1.25 -24.79 -19.02
CA ARG A 285 -0.05 -25.39 -19.34
C ARG A 285 -0.99 -24.35 -19.93
N TYR A 286 -1.11 -23.19 -19.29
CA TYR A 286 -1.96 -22.11 -19.77
C TYR A 286 -1.51 -21.58 -21.15
N TYR A 287 -0.21 -21.36 -21.34
CA TYR A 287 0.38 -20.94 -22.61
C TYR A 287 0.13 -21.97 -23.71
N SER A 288 0.24 -23.28 -23.42
CA SER A 288 -0.09 -24.33 -24.40
C SER A 288 -1.55 -24.27 -24.86
N GLU A 289 -2.49 -23.94 -23.96
CA GLU A 289 -3.90 -23.76 -24.31
C GLU A 289 -4.09 -22.51 -25.18
N LEU A 290 -3.48 -21.38 -24.80
CA LEU A 290 -3.51 -20.15 -25.58
C LEU A 290 -2.96 -20.38 -26.99
N ASN A 291 -1.81 -21.05 -27.12
CA ASN A 291 -1.21 -21.37 -28.40
C ASN A 291 -2.11 -22.29 -29.24
N GLY A 292 -2.74 -23.31 -28.64
CA GLY A 292 -3.72 -24.16 -29.31
C GLY A 292 -4.95 -23.40 -29.82
N ALA A 293 -5.32 -22.29 -29.17
CA ALA A 293 -6.38 -21.38 -29.57
C ALA A 293 -5.90 -20.22 -30.48
N GLY A 294 -4.64 -20.24 -30.95
CA GLY A 294 -4.08 -19.16 -31.75
C GLY A 294 -3.99 -17.82 -31.02
N PHE A 295 -3.80 -17.87 -29.70
CA PHE A 295 -3.78 -16.73 -28.77
C PHE A 295 -5.06 -15.86 -28.79
N ALA A 296 -6.18 -16.46 -29.20
CA ALA A 296 -7.49 -15.85 -28.99
C ALA A 296 -7.78 -15.69 -27.49
N ALA A 297 -8.60 -14.70 -27.15
CA ALA A 297 -9.06 -14.49 -25.78
C ALA A 297 -9.70 -15.79 -25.25
N PRO A 298 -9.31 -16.28 -24.06
CA PRO A 298 -9.87 -17.47 -23.44
C PRO A 298 -11.25 -17.20 -22.80
N TYR A 299 -11.93 -16.14 -23.24
CA TYR A 299 -13.24 -15.70 -22.82
C TYR A 299 -13.90 -14.87 -23.93
N GLU A 300 -15.20 -14.67 -23.82
CA GLU A 300 -15.98 -13.79 -24.70
C GLU A 300 -15.94 -12.36 -24.14
N GLU A 301 -15.36 -11.40 -24.88
CA GLU A 301 -15.12 -10.04 -24.38
C GLU A 301 -16.38 -9.26 -23.97
N ASN A 302 -17.52 -9.59 -24.59
CA ASN A 302 -18.81 -8.96 -24.30
C ASN A 302 -19.63 -9.74 -23.26
N SER A 303 -19.07 -10.81 -22.70
CA SER A 303 -19.71 -11.65 -21.67
C SER A 303 -18.96 -11.51 -20.35
N SER A 304 -19.54 -10.74 -19.44
CA SER A 304 -18.97 -10.57 -18.11
C SER A 304 -18.86 -11.91 -17.35
N GLU A 305 -19.76 -12.85 -17.58
CA GLU A 305 -19.71 -14.21 -17.02
C GLU A 305 -18.51 -14.99 -17.57
N SER A 306 -18.27 -14.90 -18.89
CA SER A 306 -17.11 -15.54 -19.53
C SER A 306 -15.80 -14.96 -18.99
N ILE A 307 -15.71 -13.63 -18.87
CA ILE A 307 -14.56 -12.93 -18.28
C ILE A 307 -14.34 -13.37 -16.83
N LEU A 308 -15.39 -13.50 -16.03
CA LEU A 308 -15.21 -13.91 -14.65
C LEU A 308 -14.88 -15.39 -14.50
N ARG A 309 -15.50 -16.30 -15.26
CA ARG A 309 -15.06 -17.71 -15.27
C ARG A 309 -13.58 -17.81 -15.60
N PHE A 310 -13.11 -17.01 -16.55
CA PHE A 310 -11.68 -16.88 -16.84
C PHE A 310 -10.89 -16.35 -15.63
N ARG A 311 -11.29 -15.23 -15.01
CA ARG A 311 -10.59 -14.67 -13.84
C ARG A 311 -10.56 -15.63 -12.65
N THR A 312 -11.67 -16.27 -12.31
CA THR A 312 -11.76 -17.28 -11.25
C THR A 312 -10.85 -18.46 -11.54
N ARG A 313 -10.80 -18.91 -12.80
CA ARG A 313 -9.87 -19.95 -13.22
C ARG A 313 -8.41 -19.50 -13.04
N MET A 314 -8.06 -18.29 -13.45
CA MET A 314 -6.70 -17.75 -13.29
C MET A 314 -6.35 -17.59 -11.82
N GLU A 315 -7.26 -17.10 -10.98
CA GLU A 315 -7.06 -17.02 -9.53
C GLU A 315 -6.80 -18.41 -8.92
N LYS A 316 -7.54 -19.45 -9.37
CA LYS A 316 -7.25 -20.82 -8.96
C LYS A 316 -5.84 -21.28 -9.38
N LEU A 317 -5.41 -20.98 -10.60
CA LEU A 317 -4.04 -21.29 -11.05
C LEU A 317 -2.98 -20.57 -10.21
N VAL A 318 -3.23 -19.32 -9.83
CA VAL A 318 -2.37 -18.57 -8.91
C VAL A 318 -2.34 -19.25 -7.55
N GLN A 319 -3.49 -19.61 -6.99
CA GLN A 319 -3.60 -20.30 -5.69
C GLN A 319 -2.96 -21.68 -5.68
N ASP A 320 -3.02 -22.44 -6.78
CA ASP A 320 -2.35 -23.73 -6.92
C ASP A 320 -0.82 -23.60 -6.77
N VAL A 321 -0.26 -22.42 -7.08
CA VAL A 321 1.15 -22.08 -6.86
C VAL A 321 1.36 -21.50 -5.47
N THR A 322 0.69 -20.39 -5.15
CA THR A 322 0.93 -19.62 -3.93
C THR A 322 0.57 -20.41 -2.67
N GLY A 323 -0.46 -21.26 -2.74
CA GLY A 323 -0.90 -22.14 -1.66
C GLY A 323 0.17 -23.14 -1.18
N LYS A 324 1.21 -23.40 -1.99
CA LYS A 324 2.35 -24.23 -1.59
C LYS A 324 3.24 -23.56 -0.55
N PHE A 325 3.24 -22.24 -0.51
CA PHE A 325 4.06 -21.45 0.41
C PHE A 325 3.30 -21.08 1.69
N GLY A 326 1.98 -21.14 1.64
CA GLY A 326 1.12 -20.95 2.80
C GLY A 326 -0.29 -20.59 2.36
N THR A 327 -1.21 -20.60 3.31
CA THR A 327 -2.53 -20.04 3.12
C THR A 327 -2.50 -18.64 3.72
N LEU A 328 -2.66 -17.61 2.88
CA LEU A 328 -3.00 -16.30 3.41
C LEU A 328 -4.27 -16.48 4.22
N LYS A 329 -4.24 -16.12 5.50
CA LYS A 329 -5.49 -16.02 6.24
C LYS A 329 -6.35 -15.02 5.46
N ASP A 330 -7.53 -15.46 5.06
CA ASP A 330 -8.55 -14.60 4.48
C ASP A 330 -8.65 -13.31 5.32
N PRO A 331 -9.01 -12.17 4.70
CA PRO A 331 -9.27 -10.95 5.44
C PRO A 331 -10.16 -11.27 6.63
N VAL A 332 -9.62 -11.07 7.84
CA VAL A 332 -10.31 -11.39 9.08
C VAL A 332 -11.40 -10.35 9.23
N THR A 333 -12.61 -10.65 8.72
CA THR A 333 -13.94 -10.00 8.95
C THR A 333 -14.61 -9.49 7.66
N TYR A 334 -15.94 -9.67 7.56
CA TYR A 334 -16.79 -9.03 6.55
C TYR A 334 -17.58 -7.90 7.21
N GLY A 335 -17.95 -6.87 6.44
CA GLY A 335 -18.79 -5.77 6.93
C GLY A 335 -19.96 -5.48 5.98
N LYS A 336 -21.12 -5.12 6.52
CA LYS A 336 -22.26 -4.61 5.75
C LYS A 336 -22.31 -3.09 5.88
N THR A 337 -22.34 -2.40 4.75
CA THR A 337 -22.42 -0.93 4.73
C THR A 337 -23.79 -0.46 5.25
N SER A 338 -23.84 0.50 6.17
CA SER A 338 -25.08 1.09 6.68
C SER A 338 -25.58 2.27 5.84
N VAL A 339 -24.69 2.87 5.05
CA VAL A 339 -24.95 3.99 4.13
C VAL A 339 -24.27 3.74 2.79
N ASN A 340 -24.52 4.61 1.80
CA ASN A 340 -23.67 4.66 0.61
C ASN A 340 -22.27 5.08 1.05
N LEU A 341 -21.35 4.13 1.07
CA LEU A 341 -20.06 4.25 1.70
C LEU A 341 -18.99 4.53 0.65
N HIS A 342 -18.25 5.61 0.82
CA HIS A 342 -17.14 5.91 -0.08
C HIS A 342 -15.96 4.97 0.20
N LEU A 343 -15.51 4.30 -0.86
CA LEU A 343 -14.23 3.61 -0.95
C LEU A 343 -13.23 4.60 -1.52
N ARG A 344 -12.17 4.86 -0.77
CA ARG A 344 -11.19 5.89 -1.08
C ARG A 344 -9.81 5.32 -1.33
N THR A 345 -8.96 6.10 -1.99
CA THR A 345 -7.56 5.72 -2.17
C THR A 345 -6.78 5.66 -0.85
N ASN A 346 -7.11 6.52 0.13
CA ASN A 346 -6.46 6.60 1.44
C ASN A 346 -7.48 6.69 2.60
N PRO A 347 -7.10 6.37 3.86
CA PRO A 347 -7.99 6.45 5.03
C PRO A 347 -8.18 7.89 5.55
N ASP A 348 -8.64 8.79 4.69
CA ASP A 348 -8.95 10.19 5.01
C ASP A 348 -10.14 10.72 4.19
N LEU A 349 -10.75 11.84 4.61
CA LEU A 349 -11.98 12.35 4.00
C LEU A 349 -11.75 13.14 2.70
N THR A 350 -10.50 13.46 2.36
CA THR A 350 -10.11 14.31 1.24
C THR A 350 -9.55 13.54 0.05
N SER A 351 -9.09 12.30 0.27
CA SER A 351 -8.63 11.41 -0.79
C SER A 351 -9.72 11.04 -1.79
N GLU A 352 -9.29 10.70 -2.99
CA GLU A 352 -10.17 10.35 -4.10
C GLU A 352 -11.14 9.23 -3.73
N VAL A 353 -12.39 9.39 -4.13
CA VAL A 353 -13.41 8.33 -4.02
C VAL A 353 -13.31 7.43 -5.24
N LEU A 354 -12.67 6.27 -5.07
CA LEU A 354 -12.57 5.21 -6.08
C LEU A 354 -13.94 4.66 -6.46
N TYR A 355 -14.79 4.46 -5.45
CA TYR A 355 -16.09 3.84 -5.63
C TYR A 355 -17.04 4.28 -4.52
N THR A 356 -18.35 4.35 -4.81
CA THR A 356 -19.37 4.52 -3.78
C THR A 356 -20.12 3.21 -3.64
N ILE A 357 -19.81 2.49 -2.56
CA ILE A 357 -20.38 1.21 -2.19
C ILE A 357 -21.83 1.44 -1.75
N PRO A 358 -22.84 0.84 -2.40
CA PRO A 358 -24.22 1.11 -2.03
C PRO A 358 -24.57 0.60 -0.64
N ALA A 359 -25.45 1.30 0.08
CA ALA A 359 -25.94 0.88 1.38
C ALA A 359 -26.50 -0.56 1.35
N GLY A 360 -26.23 -1.32 2.40
CA GLY A 360 -26.59 -2.73 2.53
C GLY A 360 -25.64 -3.71 1.84
N THR A 361 -24.62 -3.24 1.10
CA THR A 361 -23.62 -4.12 0.45
C THR A 361 -22.70 -4.75 1.49
N VAL A 362 -22.39 -6.03 1.33
CA VAL A 362 -21.38 -6.71 2.15
C VAL A 362 -20.02 -6.65 1.46
N VAL A 363 -18.97 -6.39 2.24
CA VAL A 363 -17.62 -6.15 1.76
C VAL A 363 -16.59 -6.95 2.57
N LYS A 364 -15.44 -7.25 1.97
CA LYS A 364 -14.32 -7.89 2.66
C LYS A 364 -13.51 -6.82 3.40
N ILE A 365 -13.15 -7.06 4.67
CA ILE A 365 -12.35 -6.14 5.49
C ILE A 365 -10.97 -6.74 5.73
N TRP A 366 -9.93 -6.05 5.26
CA TRP A 366 -8.55 -6.54 5.33
C TRP A 366 -7.80 -6.05 6.55
N MET A 367 -7.75 -4.74 6.76
CA MET A 367 -7.00 -4.11 7.83
C MET A 367 -7.85 -3.03 8.51
N LEU A 368 -7.78 -2.96 9.84
CA LEU A 368 -8.43 -1.94 10.66
C LEU A 368 -7.45 -0.80 10.93
N TYR A 369 -7.92 0.43 10.81
CA TYR A 369 -7.21 1.68 11.07
C TYR A 369 -8.14 2.54 11.93
N SER A 370 -7.62 3.44 12.76
CA SER A 370 -8.45 4.22 13.70
C SER A 370 -9.61 4.96 12.99
N GLY A 371 -10.83 4.38 13.04
CA GLY A 371 -12.03 4.88 12.36
C GLY A 371 -12.11 4.60 10.84
N TRP A 372 -11.18 3.85 10.26
CA TRP A 372 -11.13 3.48 8.84
C TRP A 372 -10.80 1.99 8.67
N VAL A 373 -11.23 1.40 7.58
CA VAL A 373 -10.89 0.02 7.26
C VAL A 373 -10.55 -0.12 5.80
N GLN A 374 -9.66 -1.02 5.48
CA GLN A 374 -9.39 -1.39 4.10
C GLN A 374 -10.42 -2.40 3.63
N VAL A 375 -11.12 -2.02 2.57
CA VAL A 375 -12.28 -2.71 2.04
C VAL A 375 -11.99 -3.19 0.64
N GLU A 376 -12.45 -4.41 0.34
CA GLU A 376 -12.54 -4.92 -1.02
C GLU A 376 -14.00 -5.19 -1.39
N THR A 377 -14.43 -4.65 -2.54
CA THR A 377 -15.76 -4.88 -3.09
C THR A 377 -15.80 -4.54 -4.58
N ALA A 378 -16.60 -5.27 -5.35
CA ALA A 378 -16.76 -5.03 -6.78
C ALA A 378 -15.44 -5.01 -7.58
N GLY A 379 -14.41 -5.73 -7.09
CA GLY A 379 -13.05 -5.73 -7.65
C GLY A 379 -12.21 -4.50 -7.31
N TRP A 380 -12.73 -3.58 -6.51
CA TRP A 380 -12.02 -2.42 -6.00
C TRP A 380 -11.42 -2.69 -4.63
N TYR A 381 -10.29 -2.04 -4.35
CA TYR A 381 -9.58 -2.09 -3.09
C TYR A 381 -9.29 -0.68 -2.62
N GLY A 382 -9.61 -0.34 -1.38
CA GLY A 382 -9.44 1.01 -0.85
C GLY A 382 -9.86 1.14 0.60
N TYR A 383 -10.06 2.36 1.08
CA TYR A 383 -10.34 2.65 2.48
C TYR A 383 -11.74 3.24 2.66
N SER A 384 -12.46 2.77 3.67
CA SER A 384 -13.78 3.27 4.02
C SER A 384 -13.89 3.51 5.52
N ARG A 385 -14.82 4.38 5.92
CA ARG A 385 -15.09 4.66 7.34
C ARG A 385 -15.65 3.44 8.06
N GLU A 386 -14.99 3.05 9.14
CA GLU A 386 -15.36 1.88 9.97
C GLU A 386 -16.75 2.02 10.58
N GLU A 387 -17.11 3.23 11.04
CA GLU A 387 -18.39 3.54 11.70
C GLU A 387 -19.63 3.22 10.84
N TYR A 388 -19.43 3.06 9.52
CA TYR A 388 -20.48 2.74 8.57
C TYR A 388 -20.51 1.27 8.16
N LEU A 389 -19.77 0.41 8.85
CA LEU A 389 -19.73 -1.03 8.61
C LEU A 389 -20.20 -1.79 9.85
N THR A 390 -21.15 -2.69 9.67
CA THR A 390 -21.55 -3.65 10.70
C THR A 390 -20.93 -5.02 10.41
N PRO A 391 -20.27 -5.68 11.38
CA PRO A 391 -19.66 -6.99 11.13
C PRO A 391 -20.66 -8.03 10.63
N VAL A 392 -20.23 -8.87 9.69
CA VAL A 392 -21.00 -9.96 9.09
C VAL A 392 -20.20 -11.25 9.17
N THR A 393 -20.87 -12.33 9.57
CA THR A 393 -20.40 -13.71 9.36
C THR A 393 -21.10 -14.27 8.14
N LEU A 394 -20.34 -14.67 7.12
CA LEU A 394 -20.94 -15.25 5.92
C LEU A 394 -21.54 -16.63 6.22
N GLY A 395 -22.82 -16.77 5.90
CA GLY A 395 -23.52 -18.05 5.86
C GLY A 395 -23.78 -18.56 4.43
N PRO A 396 -24.39 -19.74 4.27
CA PRO A 396 -24.67 -20.35 2.98
C PRO A 396 -25.61 -19.56 2.05
N GLN A 397 -26.26 -18.50 2.53
CA GLN A 397 -27.12 -17.62 1.73
C GLN A 397 -26.34 -16.52 0.98
N TYR A 398 -25.07 -16.33 1.32
CA TYR A 398 -24.25 -15.31 0.66
C TYR A 398 -23.73 -15.84 -0.67
N ARG A 399 -23.79 -14.97 -1.67
CA ARG A 399 -23.30 -15.22 -3.02
C ARG A 399 -22.50 -14.03 -3.50
N MET A 400 -21.63 -14.26 -4.45
CA MET A 400 -20.93 -13.19 -5.14
C MET A 400 -21.42 -13.12 -6.58
N THR A 401 -21.70 -11.89 -7.04
CA THR A 401 -22.03 -11.66 -8.44
C THR A 401 -20.85 -12.02 -9.31
N LEU A 402 -21.08 -12.92 -10.25
CA LEU A 402 -20.08 -13.36 -11.21
C LEU A 402 -19.88 -12.33 -12.32
N GLN A 403 -20.85 -11.44 -12.50
CA GLN A 403 -20.81 -10.42 -13.53
C GLN A 403 -21.62 -9.20 -13.12
N ASN A 404 -21.60 -8.18 -13.98
CA ASN A 404 -22.60 -7.13 -13.91
C ASN A 404 -23.99 -7.77 -14.04
N LEU A 405 -24.79 -7.71 -12.98
CA LEU A 405 -26.01 -8.52 -12.85
C LEU A 405 -27.22 -7.63 -12.63
N ASN A 406 -28.21 -7.78 -13.52
CA ASN A 406 -29.48 -7.06 -13.44
C ASN A 406 -30.28 -7.55 -12.23
N LEU A 407 -30.59 -6.66 -11.30
CA LEU A 407 -31.64 -6.85 -10.31
C LEU A 407 -32.98 -6.46 -10.94
N ARG A 408 -33.90 -7.40 -11.07
CA ARG A 408 -35.20 -7.19 -11.72
C ARG A 408 -36.35 -7.09 -10.74
N GLU A 409 -37.41 -6.41 -11.13
CA GLU A 409 -38.59 -6.22 -10.26
C GLU A 409 -39.32 -7.54 -9.94
N SER A 410 -39.26 -8.51 -10.84
CA SER A 410 -39.88 -9.84 -10.72
C SER A 410 -38.95 -10.91 -11.30
N PRO A 411 -39.11 -12.20 -10.92
CA PRO A 411 -38.28 -13.30 -11.41
C PRO A 411 -38.60 -13.65 -12.87
N SER A 412 -38.31 -12.72 -13.78
CA SER A 412 -38.57 -12.82 -15.21
C SER A 412 -37.58 -11.98 -16.01
N LEU A 413 -37.10 -12.52 -17.14
CA LEU A 413 -36.17 -11.83 -18.04
C LEU A 413 -36.77 -10.61 -18.72
N THR A 414 -38.10 -10.51 -18.80
CA THR A 414 -38.81 -9.35 -19.39
C THR A 414 -39.21 -8.31 -18.34
N SER A 415 -39.01 -8.61 -17.05
CA SER A 415 -39.30 -7.68 -15.97
C SER A 415 -38.34 -6.48 -16.01
N PRO A 416 -38.81 -5.26 -15.65
CA PRO A 416 -37.96 -4.08 -15.56
C PRO A 416 -36.69 -4.33 -14.75
N VAL A 417 -35.56 -3.83 -15.26
CA VAL A 417 -34.30 -3.80 -14.52
C VAL A 417 -34.33 -2.63 -13.55
N LEU A 418 -34.21 -2.92 -12.26
CA LEU A 418 -34.20 -1.95 -11.19
C LEU A 418 -32.82 -1.28 -11.05
N ILE A 419 -31.76 -2.08 -11.09
CA ILE A 419 -30.36 -1.67 -11.00
C ILE A 419 -29.46 -2.80 -11.53
N VAL A 420 -28.22 -2.47 -11.91
CA VAL A 420 -27.19 -3.44 -12.27
C VAL A 420 -26.15 -3.49 -11.14
N LEU A 421 -25.96 -4.65 -10.53
CA LEU A 421 -24.91 -4.90 -9.55
C LEU A 421 -23.59 -5.11 -10.29
N PRO A 422 -22.47 -4.50 -9.89
CA PRO A 422 -21.16 -4.83 -10.45
C PRO A 422 -20.78 -6.30 -10.21
N ALA A 423 -19.90 -6.86 -11.05
CA ALA A 423 -19.22 -8.12 -10.75
C ALA A 423 -18.44 -8.03 -9.42
N GLN A 424 -18.23 -9.16 -8.74
CA GLN A 424 -17.56 -9.25 -7.43
C GLN A 424 -18.27 -8.48 -6.31
N THR A 425 -19.58 -8.28 -6.43
CA THR A 425 -20.43 -7.74 -5.37
C THR A 425 -20.93 -8.89 -4.53
N LEU A 426 -20.69 -8.84 -3.21
CA LEU A 426 -21.26 -9.80 -2.29
C LEU A 426 -22.70 -9.44 -1.96
N VAL A 427 -23.61 -10.39 -2.15
CA VAL A 427 -25.05 -10.25 -1.87
C VAL A 427 -25.52 -11.34 -0.92
N GLU A 428 -26.51 -10.98 -0.12
CA GLU A 428 -27.25 -11.91 0.72
C GLU A 428 -28.55 -12.30 0.00
N LEU A 429 -28.77 -13.58 -0.28
CA LEU A 429 -30.03 -14.04 -0.84
C LEU A 429 -31.09 -14.17 0.26
N GLU A 430 -32.18 -13.43 0.11
CA GLU A 430 -33.34 -13.47 1.03
C GLU A 430 -34.19 -14.72 0.78
N LYS A 431 -34.28 -15.14 -0.48
CA LYS A 431 -35.08 -16.29 -0.92
C LYS A 431 -34.58 -16.75 -2.28
N GLU A 432 -34.56 -18.06 -2.51
CA GLU A 432 -34.41 -18.64 -3.85
C GLU A 432 -35.78 -19.12 -4.36
N GLU A 433 -36.07 -18.84 -5.63
CA GLU A 433 -37.33 -19.20 -6.30
C GLU A 433 -37.03 -19.64 -7.74
N GLY A 434 -36.92 -20.96 -7.91
CA GLY A 434 -36.46 -21.55 -9.17
C GLY A 434 -35.03 -21.08 -9.49
N GLU A 435 -34.87 -20.44 -10.63
CA GLU A 435 -33.57 -19.94 -11.11
C GLU A 435 -33.27 -18.50 -10.63
N TRP A 436 -34.10 -17.95 -9.75
CA TRP A 436 -33.99 -16.56 -9.29
C TRP A 436 -33.69 -16.48 -7.79
N GLY A 437 -32.75 -15.62 -7.41
CA GLY A 437 -32.47 -15.24 -6.04
C GLY A 437 -33.00 -13.85 -5.75
N LYS A 438 -33.85 -13.72 -4.74
CA LYS A 438 -34.30 -12.42 -4.24
C LYS A 438 -33.22 -11.80 -3.37
N THR A 439 -32.88 -10.54 -3.61
CA THR A 439 -31.95 -9.79 -2.77
C THR A 439 -32.29 -8.30 -2.77
N THR A 440 -31.59 -7.55 -1.93
CA THR A 440 -31.65 -6.10 -1.87
C THR A 440 -30.27 -5.51 -2.13
N TYR A 441 -30.17 -4.61 -3.12
CA TYR A 441 -28.94 -3.90 -3.46
C TYR A 441 -29.22 -2.46 -3.84
N GLY A 442 -28.44 -1.51 -3.32
CA GLY A 442 -28.62 -0.07 -3.57
C GLY A 442 -30.02 0.43 -3.20
N GLY A 443 -30.60 -0.10 -2.13
CA GLY A 443 -31.95 0.23 -1.67
C GLY A 443 -33.09 -0.30 -2.54
N LYS A 444 -32.81 -1.15 -3.53
CA LYS A 444 -33.82 -1.78 -4.37
C LYS A 444 -33.89 -3.27 -4.05
N THR A 445 -35.09 -3.80 -3.86
CA THR A 445 -35.33 -5.23 -3.67
C THR A 445 -35.86 -5.82 -4.96
N GLY A 446 -35.26 -6.91 -5.40
CA GLY A 446 -35.64 -7.57 -6.65
C GLY A 446 -35.03 -8.95 -6.78
N TYR A 447 -34.97 -9.45 -8.01
CA TYR A 447 -34.57 -10.80 -8.33
C TYR A 447 -33.35 -10.79 -9.26
N LEU A 448 -32.31 -11.52 -8.85
CA LEU A 448 -31.12 -11.85 -9.61
C LEU A 448 -31.26 -13.25 -10.19
N PHE A 449 -30.66 -13.53 -11.33
CA PHE A 449 -30.63 -14.88 -11.88
C PHE A 449 -29.47 -15.66 -11.24
N LEU A 450 -29.76 -16.82 -10.65
CA LEU A 450 -28.82 -17.59 -9.81
C LEU A 450 -27.61 -18.12 -10.59
N GLU A 451 -27.75 -18.34 -11.90
CA GLU A 451 -26.64 -18.78 -12.77
C GLU A 451 -25.45 -17.80 -12.73
N TYR A 452 -25.71 -16.51 -12.50
CA TYR A 452 -24.68 -15.47 -12.44
C TYR A 452 -24.19 -15.19 -11.02
N LEU A 453 -24.39 -16.13 -10.10
CA LEU A 453 -23.96 -16.07 -8.72
C LEU A 453 -23.06 -17.26 -8.39
N GLY A 454 -21.99 -17.02 -7.64
CA GLY A 454 -21.11 -18.08 -7.12
C GLY A 454 -20.89 -17.96 -5.63
N THR A 455 -20.05 -18.85 -5.10
CA THR A 455 -19.59 -18.76 -3.73
C THR A 455 -18.65 -17.55 -3.55
N PRO A 456 -18.75 -16.80 -2.44
CA PRO A 456 -17.88 -15.68 -2.04
C PRO A 456 -16.36 -15.86 -2.16
#